data_AF-A0A7W3LRH8-F1
#
_entry.id   AF-A0A7W3LRH8-F1
#
_cell.length_a   1.000
_cell.length_b   1.000
_cell.length_c   1.000
_cell.angle_alpha   90.00
_cell.angle_beta   90.00
_cell.angle_gamma   90.00
#
_symmetry.space_group_name_H-M   'P 1'
#
loop_
_entity.id
_entity.type
_entity.pdbx_description
1 polymer ?
#
loop_
_entity_poly.entity_id
_entity_poly.type
_entity_poly.pdbx_seq_one_letter_code
_entity_poly.pdbx_strand_id
1 'polypeptide(L)'
;MIVFSRRQALGLLGGAALVPLTPRPASAAETWETVLPAASFGSYTAFHARWNYLYPWGDQHNGAARMYGSPTDHSQVSLSGGVLTLTANRLSQPDGKSTSHPHAPLWYRSGAVHARDLIVVNDRFPAYEIRGEFQAPTARGCWPAFWLTGADQVWPPETDVLEYVGKPVNLFNTWSDHDGRPDTAEVVERTPVDMPALGKDPGTWHTYRVYIQKLDATDVAVNYHLDGDFYGNPGYHRGRNWVGVPMNLIINLQMGSYASFEQDEPWLNDPQQWAQQPGPTGPVSLRARNVTISRTRVS
;
A
#
# COMPACT_ATOMS: atom_id res chain seq x y z
N MET A 1 20.40 61.02 17.47
CA MET A 1 21.67 61.03 16.71
C MET A 1 21.90 59.58 16.30
N ILE A 2 21.93 59.12 15.05
CA ILE A 2 22.29 59.70 13.74
C ILE A 2 21.46 58.93 12.68
N VAL A 3 20.55 59.61 11.97
CA VAL A 3 20.53 59.88 10.51
C VAL A 3 20.36 58.66 9.59
N PHE A 4 19.17 58.55 8.98
CA PHE A 4 18.88 57.75 7.79
C PHE A 4 19.48 58.40 6.54
N SER A 5 20.18 57.62 5.71
CA SER A 5 20.63 58.04 4.38
C SER A 5 19.61 57.58 3.33
N ARG A 6 19.01 58.55 2.62
CA ARG A 6 18.24 58.34 1.39
C ARG A 6 19.21 58.08 0.24
N ARG A 7 18.96 57.03 -0.56
CA ARG A 7 19.40 56.99 -1.95
C ARG A 7 18.19 56.87 -2.87
N GLN A 8 18.20 57.75 -3.86
CA GLN A 8 17.17 58.01 -4.86
C GLN A 8 17.04 56.80 -5.80
N ALA A 9 15.80 56.38 -6.07
CA ALA A 9 15.50 55.50 -7.19
C ALA A 9 15.14 56.36 -8.41
N LEU A 10 16.01 56.33 -9.42
CA LEU A 10 15.78 56.89 -10.74
C LEU A 10 14.65 56.10 -11.42
N GLY A 11 13.63 56.81 -11.91
CA GLY A 11 12.58 56.23 -12.75
C GLY A 11 13.13 55.83 -14.11
N LEU A 12 12.89 54.58 -14.50
CA LEU A 12 12.98 54.11 -15.88
C LEU A 12 11.57 53.68 -16.31
N LEU A 13 10.97 54.50 -17.16
CA LEU A 13 9.77 54.17 -17.92
C LEU A 13 10.16 53.11 -18.96
N GLY A 14 10.03 51.83 -18.61
CA GLY A 14 10.14 50.70 -19.54
C GLY A 14 8.76 50.38 -20.10
N GLY A 15 8.57 50.59 -21.40
CA GLY A 15 7.34 50.23 -22.11
C GLY A 15 7.03 48.74 -21.99
N ALA A 16 5.81 48.41 -21.55
CA ALA A 16 5.30 47.06 -21.55
C ALA A 16 5.04 46.61 -23.00
N ALA A 17 5.96 45.84 -23.56
CA ALA A 17 5.68 45.05 -24.75
C ALA A 17 4.70 43.94 -24.36
N LEU A 18 3.47 44.02 -24.88
CA LEU A 18 2.49 42.93 -24.83
C LEU A 18 3.04 41.74 -25.63
N VAL A 19 3.66 40.80 -24.92
CA VAL A 19 3.94 39.47 -25.48
C VAL A 19 2.59 38.77 -25.65
N PRO A 20 2.19 38.33 -26.85
CA PRO A 20 0.98 37.55 -27.00
C PRO A 20 1.16 36.24 -26.23
N LEU A 21 0.35 36.05 -25.19
CA LEU A 21 0.19 34.78 -24.50
C LEU A 21 -0.30 33.76 -25.53
N THR A 22 0.60 32.95 -26.07
CA THR A 22 0.21 31.74 -26.80
C THR A 22 -0.59 30.88 -25.83
N PRO A 23 -1.88 30.57 -26.10
CA PRO A 23 -2.64 29.69 -25.23
C PRO A 23 -1.91 28.36 -25.13
N ARG A 24 -1.56 27.98 -23.89
CA ARG A 24 -1.08 26.63 -23.58
C ARG A 24 -2.12 25.66 -24.15
N PRO A 25 -1.73 24.60 -24.89
CA PRO A 25 -2.69 23.63 -25.38
C PRO A 25 -3.54 23.16 -24.19
N ALA A 26 -4.85 23.23 -24.34
CA ALA A 26 -5.78 22.73 -23.34
C ALA A 26 -5.38 21.27 -23.07
N SER A 27 -5.02 20.96 -21.82
CA SER A 27 -4.91 19.57 -21.38
C SER A 27 -6.19 18.86 -21.80
N ALA A 28 -6.08 17.73 -22.49
CA ALA A 28 -7.24 16.88 -22.76
C ALA A 28 -8.00 16.69 -21.43
N ALA A 29 -9.32 16.82 -21.47
CA ALA A 29 -10.13 16.68 -20.26
C ALA A 29 -9.94 15.27 -19.71
N GLU A 30 -9.35 15.15 -18.51
CA GLU A 30 -9.18 13.87 -17.85
C GLU A 30 -10.55 13.30 -17.48
N THR A 31 -10.88 12.12 -18.01
CA THR A 31 -12.07 11.38 -17.60
C THR A 31 -11.68 10.31 -16.58
N TRP A 32 -12.51 10.11 -15.55
CA TRP A 32 -12.30 9.07 -14.55
C TRP A 32 -13.14 7.84 -14.88
N GLU A 33 -12.53 6.66 -14.87
CA GLU A 33 -13.23 5.38 -14.98
C GLU A 33 -12.99 4.51 -13.74
N THR A 34 -14.03 3.80 -13.30
CA THR A 34 -13.96 2.84 -12.19
C THR A 34 -13.46 1.49 -12.73
N VAL A 35 -12.32 1.04 -12.22
CA VAL A 35 -11.74 -0.28 -12.53
C VAL A 35 -12.31 -1.32 -11.57
N LEU A 36 -12.23 -1.05 -10.26
CA LEU A 36 -12.74 -1.92 -9.21
C LEU A 36 -13.86 -1.21 -8.45
N PRO A 37 -15.11 -1.69 -8.50
CA PRO A 37 -16.23 -1.06 -7.81
C PRO A 37 -16.28 -1.42 -6.31
N ALA A 38 -16.78 -0.50 -5.50
CA ALA A 38 -16.94 -0.67 -4.05
C ALA A 38 -17.84 -1.87 -3.68
N ALA A 39 -18.77 -2.21 -4.57
CA ALA A 39 -19.69 -3.34 -4.42
C ALA A 39 -19.03 -4.71 -4.66
N SER A 40 -17.72 -4.79 -4.94
CA SER A 40 -17.04 -6.06 -5.26
C SER A 40 -17.06 -7.08 -4.12
N PHE A 41 -17.35 -6.67 -2.88
CA PHE A 41 -17.54 -7.57 -1.73
C PHE A 41 -19.02 -7.88 -1.42
N GLY A 42 -19.96 -7.41 -2.25
CA GLY A 42 -21.40 -7.57 -2.01
C GLY A 42 -21.91 -9.01 -2.17
N SER A 43 -21.20 -9.85 -2.93
CA SER A 43 -21.49 -11.28 -3.07
C SER A 43 -20.24 -12.02 -3.57
N TYR A 44 -20.21 -13.34 -3.43
CA TYR A 44 -19.11 -14.14 -4.02
C TYR A 44 -19.07 -14.03 -5.55
N THR A 45 -20.21 -13.91 -6.24
CA THR A 45 -20.25 -13.65 -7.69
C THR A 45 -19.57 -12.34 -8.05
N ALA A 46 -19.88 -11.25 -7.32
CA ALA A 46 -19.24 -9.95 -7.53
C ALA A 46 -17.74 -9.99 -7.19
N PHE A 47 -17.38 -10.73 -6.14
CA PHE A 47 -16.00 -10.93 -5.72
C PHE A 47 -15.22 -11.70 -6.78
N HIS A 48 -15.70 -12.86 -7.24
CA HIS A 48 -15.02 -13.68 -8.24
C HIS A 48 -14.85 -12.98 -9.58
N ALA A 49 -15.71 -12.01 -9.90
CA ALA A 49 -15.56 -11.18 -11.09
C ALA A 49 -14.36 -10.22 -11.03
N ARG A 50 -13.83 -9.91 -9.84
CA ARG A 50 -12.84 -8.84 -9.62
C ARG A 50 -11.63 -9.23 -8.79
N TRP A 51 -11.72 -10.31 -8.04
CA TRP A 51 -10.71 -10.77 -7.10
C TRP A 51 -10.39 -12.24 -7.32
N ASN A 52 -9.14 -12.58 -7.05
CA ASN A 52 -8.64 -13.92 -6.86
C ASN A 52 -8.34 -14.15 -5.37
N TYR A 53 -8.40 -15.40 -4.95
CA TYR A 53 -7.90 -15.81 -3.64
C TYR A 53 -6.38 -15.92 -3.66
N LEU A 54 -5.77 -15.88 -2.47
CA LEU A 54 -4.33 -16.01 -2.22
C LEU A 54 -3.51 -14.84 -2.77
N TYR A 55 -2.19 -14.89 -2.61
CA TYR A 55 -1.28 -13.98 -3.31
C TYR A 55 -1.21 -14.35 -4.79
N PRO A 56 -0.80 -13.41 -5.68
CA PRO A 56 -0.58 -13.70 -7.10
C PRO A 56 0.38 -14.88 -7.36
N TRP A 57 1.31 -15.14 -6.43
CA TRP A 57 2.30 -16.22 -6.49
C TRP A 57 1.98 -17.43 -5.59
N GLY A 58 0.80 -17.49 -4.98
CA GLY A 58 0.35 -18.65 -4.21
C GLY A 58 0.06 -18.37 -2.73
N ASP A 59 0.26 -19.37 -1.90
CA ASP A 59 -0.31 -19.43 -0.54
C ASP A 59 0.62 -18.94 0.57
N GLN A 60 1.81 -18.43 0.24
CA GLN A 60 2.83 -18.07 1.21
C GLN A 60 3.46 -16.71 0.90
N HIS A 61 4.00 -16.10 1.96
CA HIS A 61 4.87 -14.92 1.94
C HIS A 61 6.01 -15.17 2.93
N ASN A 62 6.90 -14.20 3.16
CA ASN A 62 7.98 -14.27 4.17
C ASN A 62 7.52 -14.33 5.66
N GLY A 63 6.22 -14.43 5.94
CA GLY A 63 5.67 -14.56 7.29
C GLY A 63 5.32 -15.98 7.72
N ALA A 64 4.77 -16.09 8.92
CA ALA A 64 4.39 -17.31 9.63
C ALA A 64 2.96 -17.80 9.36
N ALA A 65 2.23 -17.25 8.38
CA ALA A 65 0.95 -17.80 7.95
C ALA A 65 0.99 -18.36 6.53
N ARG A 66 0.29 -19.50 6.36
CA ARG A 66 -0.13 -20.01 5.06
C ARG A 66 -1.55 -19.54 4.77
N MET A 67 -1.79 -19.08 3.55
CA MET A 67 -3.07 -18.55 3.10
C MET A 67 -3.99 -19.67 2.63
N TYR A 68 -5.27 -19.57 2.98
CA TYR A 68 -6.33 -20.49 2.59
C TYR A 68 -7.49 -19.69 2.03
N GLY A 69 -8.11 -20.19 0.96
CA GLY A 69 -9.23 -19.54 0.30
C GLY A 69 -9.42 -20.06 -1.12
N SER A 70 -10.66 -20.39 -1.46
CA SER A 70 -11.05 -20.76 -2.82
C SER A 70 -12.55 -20.54 -3.02
N PRO A 71 -13.12 -20.69 -4.23
CA PRO A 71 -14.56 -20.63 -4.43
C PRO A 71 -15.37 -21.64 -3.61
N THR A 72 -14.72 -22.69 -3.06
CA THR A 72 -15.36 -23.72 -2.23
C THR A 72 -14.82 -23.75 -0.79
N ASP A 73 -13.83 -22.92 -0.44
CA ASP A 73 -13.26 -22.81 0.90
C ASP A 73 -13.23 -21.34 1.33
N HIS A 74 -14.14 -20.97 2.23
CA HIS A 74 -14.27 -19.63 2.79
C HIS A 74 -13.85 -19.57 4.27
N SER A 75 -13.05 -20.53 4.74
CA SER A 75 -12.66 -20.64 6.15
C SER A 75 -11.86 -19.44 6.64
N GLN A 76 -10.91 -18.96 5.84
CA GLN A 76 -10.06 -17.80 6.17
C GLN A 76 -10.37 -16.55 5.33
N VAL A 77 -11.20 -16.67 4.29
CA VAL A 77 -11.63 -15.58 3.41
C VAL A 77 -13.15 -15.64 3.27
N SER A 78 -13.87 -14.72 3.91
CA SER A 78 -15.33 -14.72 3.91
C SER A 78 -15.92 -13.35 3.58
N LEU A 79 -17.12 -13.36 3.00
CA LEU A 79 -17.90 -12.16 2.68
C LEU A 79 -19.22 -12.16 3.44
N SER A 80 -19.55 -11.03 4.08
CA SER A 80 -20.86 -10.82 4.70
C SER A 80 -21.20 -9.33 4.72
N GLY A 81 -22.40 -8.97 4.27
CA GLY A 81 -22.89 -7.59 4.30
C GLY A 81 -22.02 -6.56 3.57
N GLY A 82 -21.35 -6.96 2.47
CA GLY A 82 -20.41 -6.10 1.74
C GLY A 82 -19.03 -5.95 2.38
N VAL A 83 -18.71 -6.75 3.41
CA VAL A 83 -17.43 -6.75 4.11
C VAL A 83 -16.65 -8.03 3.80
N LEU A 84 -15.41 -7.86 3.35
CA LEU A 84 -14.40 -8.91 3.33
C LEU A 84 -13.82 -9.09 4.74
N THR A 85 -13.81 -10.33 5.22
CA THR A 85 -13.14 -10.70 6.47
C THR A 85 -12.07 -11.74 6.18
N LEU A 86 -10.82 -11.39 6.48
CA LEU A 86 -9.69 -12.31 6.52
C LEU A 86 -9.45 -12.69 7.97
N THR A 87 -9.43 -13.98 8.27
CA THR A 87 -9.23 -14.48 9.65
C THR A 87 -7.93 -15.25 9.72
N ALA A 88 -7.16 -15.08 10.79
CA ALA A 88 -5.99 -15.88 11.12
C ALA A 88 -6.27 -16.74 12.35
N ASN A 89 -5.93 -18.03 12.26
CA ASN A 89 -6.04 -19.00 13.33
C ASN A 89 -4.68 -19.64 13.61
N ARG A 90 -4.26 -19.63 14.87
CA ARG A 90 -3.02 -20.29 15.29
C ARG A 90 -3.18 -21.81 15.27
N LEU A 91 -2.15 -22.51 14.83
CA LEU A 91 -2.06 -23.96 14.83
C LEU A 91 -1.49 -24.49 16.16
N SER A 92 -1.77 -25.75 16.48
CA SER A 92 -1.18 -26.44 17.64
C SER A 92 0.30 -26.76 17.44
N GLN A 93 0.75 -26.85 16.19
CA GLN A 93 2.13 -27.07 15.77
C GLN A 93 2.34 -26.41 14.38
N PRO A 94 3.57 -26.01 14.02
CA PRO A 94 3.81 -25.34 12.74
C PRO A 94 3.64 -26.31 11.57
N ASP A 95 3.02 -25.84 10.49
CA ASP A 95 2.77 -26.57 9.25
C ASP A 95 3.86 -26.27 8.20
N GLY A 96 5.09 -26.70 8.51
CA GLY A 96 6.26 -26.44 7.68
C GLY A 96 6.83 -25.03 7.85
N LYS A 97 7.47 -24.53 6.79
CA LYS A 97 8.10 -23.20 6.73
C LYS A 97 7.72 -22.49 5.44
N SER A 98 7.72 -21.17 5.49
CA SER A 98 7.60 -20.33 4.30
C SER A 98 8.69 -20.68 3.28
N THR A 99 8.31 -20.70 2.00
CA THR A 99 9.23 -20.82 0.87
C THR A 99 10.04 -19.55 0.62
N SER A 100 9.63 -18.40 1.16
CA SER A 100 10.34 -17.12 1.02
C SER A 100 11.30 -16.90 2.18
N HIS A 101 12.46 -16.29 1.93
CA HIS A 101 13.37 -15.84 2.99
C HIS A 101 12.63 -14.94 4.00
N PRO A 102 12.85 -15.11 5.32
CA PRO A 102 13.83 -15.98 5.99
C PRO A 102 13.30 -17.39 6.34
N HIS A 103 12.28 -17.88 5.66
CA HIS A 103 11.67 -19.21 5.87
C HIS A 103 11.05 -19.37 7.27
N ALA A 104 10.17 -18.44 7.63
CA ALA A 104 9.42 -18.47 8.89
C ALA A 104 8.64 -19.80 9.07
N PRO A 105 8.66 -20.44 10.26
CA PRO A 105 7.74 -21.55 10.55
C PRO A 105 6.27 -21.11 10.45
N LEU A 106 5.45 -21.91 9.77
CA LEU A 106 4.06 -21.57 9.48
C LEU A 106 3.14 -21.95 10.65
N TRP A 107 2.98 -21.04 11.60
CA TRP A 107 2.17 -21.23 12.80
C TRP A 107 0.69 -20.87 12.62
N TYR A 108 0.31 -20.26 11.51
CA TYR A 108 -1.04 -19.75 11.30
C TYR A 108 -1.63 -20.20 9.97
N ARG A 109 -2.95 -20.44 9.96
CA ARG A 109 -3.76 -20.39 8.73
C ARG A 109 -4.37 -19.01 8.63
N SER A 110 -4.26 -18.36 7.49
CA SER A 110 -4.83 -17.02 7.27
C SER A 110 -5.39 -16.86 5.86
N GLY A 111 -5.74 -15.63 5.47
CA GLY A 111 -6.28 -15.31 4.16
C GLY A 111 -5.52 -14.19 3.47
N ALA A 112 -5.51 -14.25 2.14
CA ALA A 112 -5.09 -13.19 1.23
C ALA A 112 -6.00 -13.20 0.01
N VAL A 113 -6.16 -12.04 -0.62
CA VAL A 113 -6.86 -11.86 -1.89
C VAL A 113 -6.11 -10.83 -2.73
N HIS A 114 -6.17 -10.95 -4.05
CA HIS A 114 -5.61 -9.95 -4.96
C HIS A 114 -6.59 -9.60 -6.09
N ALA A 115 -6.55 -8.35 -6.54
CA ALA A 115 -7.40 -7.90 -7.64
C ALA A 115 -7.00 -8.61 -8.94
N ARG A 116 -7.98 -8.87 -9.81
CA ARG A 116 -7.74 -9.43 -11.16
C ARG A 116 -7.15 -8.39 -12.12
N ASP A 117 -7.54 -7.13 -11.94
CA ASP A 117 -7.05 -6.02 -12.74
C ASP A 117 -5.65 -5.59 -12.26
N LEU A 118 -4.71 -5.48 -13.19
CA LEU A 118 -3.38 -4.91 -12.93
C LEU A 118 -3.42 -3.38 -12.99
N ILE A 119 -2.66 -2.75 -12.11
CA ILE A 119 -2.46 -1.31 -12.09
C ILE A 119 -1.23 -0.99 -12.94
N VAL A 120 -1.41 -0.19 -13.99
CA VAL A 120 -0.32 0.25 -14.87
C VAL A 120 -0.45 1.74 -15.11
N VAL A 121 0.45 2.52 -14.52
CA VAL A 121 0.52 3.97 -14.73
C VAL A 121 1.29 4.24 -16.02
N ASN A 122 0.69 4.96 -16.96
CA ASN A 122 1.29 5.27 -18.27
C ASN A 122 0.63 6.51 -18.91
N ASP A 123 1.01 6.88 -20.14
CA ASP A 123 0.46 8.06 -20.81
C ASP A 123 -1.05 8.00 -21.07
N ARG A 124 -1.61 6.81 -21.22
CA ARG A 124 -3.05 6.61 -21.39
C ARG A 124 -3.81 6.67 -20.07
N PHE A 125 -3.21 6.15 -19.00
CA PHE A 125 -3.76 6.10 -17.66
C PHE A 125 -2.77 6.73 -16.66
N PRO A 126 -2.65 8.07 -16.64
CA PRO A 126 -1.57 8.74 -15.92
C PRO A 126 -1.79 8.82 -14.41
N ALA A 127 -3.00 8.58 -13.91
CA ALA A 127 -3.27 8.58 -12.47
C ALA A 127 -4.25 7.49 -12.04
N TYR A 128 -4.01 6.95 -10.86
CA TYR A 128 -4.89 5.99 -10.17
C TYR A 128 -5.23 6.51 -8.78
N GLU A 129 -6.50 6.38 -8.38
CA GLU A 129 -6.94 6.45 -7.00
C GLU A 129 -7.32 5.06 -6.53
N ILE A 130 -6.70 4.62 -5.45
CA ILE A 130 -6.95 3.33 -4.83
C ILE A 130 -7.25 3.57 -3.36
N ARG A 131 -8.36 3.04 -2.86
CA ARG A 131 -8.77 3.26 -1.48
C ARG A 131 -9.63 2.11 -0.94
N GLY A 132 -9.75 2.06 0.38
CA GLY A 132 -10.68 1.19 1.07
C GLY A 132 -10.83 1.58 2.53
N GLU A 133 -11.83 1.00 3.20
CA GLU A 133 -12.03 1.13 4.63
C GLU A 133 -11.65 -0.17 5.33
N PHE A 134 -10.88 -0.07 6.42
CA PHE A 134 -10.31 -1.23 7.10
C PHE A 134 -10.49 -1.19 8.62
N GLN A 135 -10.67 -2.36 9.22
CA GLN A 135 -10.43 -2.63 10.64
C GLN A 135 -9.29 -3.64 10.74
N ALA A 136 -8.16 -3.24 11.33
CA ALA A 136 -6.91 -3.99 11.29
C ALA A 136 -6.44 -4.42 12.70
N PRO A 137 -6.05 -5.69 12.89
CA PRO A 137 -5.48 -6.14 14.14
C PRO A 137 -4.00 -5.72 14.24
N THR A 138 -3.61 -5.19 15.39
CA THR A 138 -2.26 -4.64 15.60
C THR A 138 -1.53 -5.29 16.77
N ALA A 139 -2.07 -6.36 17.33
CA ALA A 139 -1.41 -7.14 18.36
C ALA A 139 -0.10 -7.73 17.84
N ARG A 140 0.86 -7.97 18.74
CA ARG A 140 2.12 -8.65 18.43
C ARG A 140 1.89 -9.87 17.53
N GLY A 141 2.65 -9.99 16.45
CA GLY A 141 2.55 -11.09 15.50
C GLY A 141 1.49 -10.90 14.42
N CYS A 142 0.60 -9.91 14.51
CA CYS A 142 -0.29 -9.55 13.41
C CYS A 142 0.45 -8.73 12.35
N TRP A 143 0.19 -9.04 11.08
CA TRP A 143 0.69 -8.29 9.92
C TRP A 143 -0.38 -8.13 8.83
N PRO A 144 -1.43 -7.33 9.08
CA PRO A 144 -2.40 -6.96 8.05
C PRO A 144 -1.79 -5.97 7.05
N ALA A 145 -2.13 -6.13 5.76
CA ALA A 145 -1.70 -5.19 4.73
C ALA A 145 -2.74 -4.95 3.63
N PHE A 146 -2.69 -3.75 3.04
CA PHE A 146 -3.32 -3.33 1.80
C PHE A 146 -2.28 -2.59 0.96
N TRP A 147 -1.86 -3.19 -0.14
CA TRP A 147 -0.60 -2.81 -0.79
C TRP A 147 -0.60 -3.17 -2.26
N LEU A 148 0.32 -2.55 -3.00
CA LEU A 148 0.59 -2.89 -4.39
C LEU A 148 2.04 -3.34 -4.54
N THR A 149 2.27 -4.31 -5.41
CA THR A 149 3.62 -4.76 -5.75
C THR A 149 3.70 -5.16 -7.21
N GLY A 150 4.88 -5.12 -7.81
CA GLY A 150 5.09 -5.47 -9.20
C GLY A 150 4.57 -6.87 -9.54
N ALA A 151 3.98 -7.00 -10.72
CA ALA A 151 3.49 -8.27 -11.22
C ALA A 151 4.64 -9.13 -11.78
N ASP A 152 4.38 -10.42 -11.95
CA ASP A 152 5.29 -11.37 -12.60
C ASP A 152 6.69 -11.45 -11.96
N GLN A 153 6.73 -11.37 -10.62
CA GLN A 153 7.95 -11.43 -9.81
C GLN A 153 8.96 -10.30 -10.09
N VAL A 154 8.49 -9.19 -10.66
CA VAL A 154 9.25 -7.95 -10.75
C VAL A 154 9.10 -7.22 -9.42
N TRP A 155 10.17 -7.19 -8.62
CA TRP A 155 10.22 -6.43 -7.37
C TRP A 155 11.57 -5.74 -7.22
N PRO A 156 11.61 -4.46 -6.83
CA PRO A 156 10.50 -3.48 -6.79
C PRO A 156 9.85 -3.26 -8.17
N PRO A 157 8.64 -2.66 -8.29
CA PRO A 157 8.02 -1.64 -7.42
C PRO A 157 7.12 -2.18 -6.31
N GLU A 158 6.96 -1.42 -5.21
CA GLU A 158 5.97 -1.71 -4.15
C GLU A 158 5.49 -0.46 -3.38
N THR A 159 4.21 -0.40 -3.03
CA THR A 159 3.65 0.59 -2.10
C THR A 159 2.73 -0.06 -1.07
N ASP A 160 2.98 0.25 0.20
CA ASP A 160 2.17 -0.17 1.34
C ASP A 160 1.22 0.97 1.73
N VAL A 161 -0.08 0.77 1.54
CA VAL A 161 -1.13 1.78 1.82
C VAL A 161 -1.73 1.56 3.20
N LEU A 162 -1.85 0.32 3.64
CA LEU A 162 -2.04 -0.05 5.04
C LEU A 162 -1.01 -1.13 5.34
N GLU A 163 -0.22 -0.94 6.39
CA GLU A 163 0.66 -1.98 6.91
C GLU A 163 0.87 -1.77 8.40
N TYR A 164 0.54 -2.79 9.20
CA TYR A 164 0.87 -2.82 10.62
C TYR A 164 1.75 -4.02 10.89
N VAL A 165 2.77 -3.86 11.74
CA VAL A 165 3.67 -4.96 12.10
C VAL A 165 3.73 -5.09 13.62
N GLY A 166 2.74 -5.80 14.17
CA GLY A 166 2.69 -6.11 15.61
C GLY A 166 2.48 -4.93 16.56
N LYS A 167 2.19 -3.73 16.05
CA LYS A 167 1.92 -2.50 16.82
C LYS A 167 1.00 -1.54 16.06
N PRO A 168 0.32 -0.59 16.73
CA PRO A 168 -0.64 0.32 16.10
C PRO A 168 0.03 1.53 15.42
N VAL A 169 1.09 1.28 14.67
CA VAL A 169 1.76 2.28 13.82
C VAL A 169 1.59 1.82 12.38
N ASN A 170 0.84 2.58 11.59
CA ASN A 170 0.70 2.29 10.17
C ASN A 170 1.98 2.70 9.44
N LEU A 171 2.48 1.87 8.53
CA LEU A 171 3.64 2.18 7.70
C LEU A 171 3.16 2.47 6.29
N PHE A 172 3.29 3.72 5.85
CA PHE A 172 3.24 4.04 4.43
C PHE A 172 4.63 3.86 3.85
N ASN A 173 4.82 2.90 2.95
CA ASN A 173 6.11 2.63 2.32
C ASN A 173 6.02 2.76 0.81
N THR A 174 7.05 3.35 0.19
CA THR A 174 7.25 3.33 -1.25
C THR A 174 8.61 2.73 -1.54
N TRP A 175 8.63 1.56 -2.17
CA TRP A 175 9.84 0.84 -2.58
C TRP A 175 10.10 1.04 -4.07
N SER A 176 11.28 1.54 -4.39
CA SER A 176 11.69 1.75 -5.78
C SER A 176 12.89 0.92 -6.14
N ASP A 177 12.97 0.62 -7.45
CA ASP A 177 14.16 0.06 -8.06
C ASP A 177 15.36 0.99 -7.79
N HIS A 178 16.55 0.40 -7.76
CA HIS A 178 17.82 1.01 -7.40
C HIS A 178 18.42 1.91 -8.52
N ASP A 179 17.57 2.57 -9.32
CA ASP A 179 17.95 3.33 -10.52
C ASP A 179 18.78 2.49 -11.54
N GLY A 180 18.43 1.22 -11.77
CA GLY A 180 19.09 0.32 -12.74
C GLY A 180 20.47 -0.25 -12.37
N ARG A 181 20.91 -0.10 -11.12
CA ARG A 181 22.07 -0.76 -10.45
C ARG A 181 21.72 -1.98 -9.57
N PRO A 182 21.61 -3.19 -10.14
CA PRO A 182 21.16 -4.40 -9.45
C PRO A 182 22.04 -4.89 -8.30
N ASP A 183 23.18 -4.24 -8.08
CA ASP A 183 24.12 -4.49 -7.00
C ASP A 183 23.90 -3.59 -5.76
N THR A 184 22.91 -2.70 -5.78
CA THR A 184 22.61 -1.80 -4.65
C THR A 184 21.26 -2.08 -4.00
N ALA A 185 21.16 -1.80 -2.70
CA ALA A 185 19.95 -2.01 -1.92
C ALA A 185 18.78 -1.16 -2.44
N GLU A 186 17.56 -1.69 -2.34
CA GLU A 186 16.34 -1.00 -2.74
C GLU A 186 16.17 0.30 -1.95
N VAL A 187 15.57 1.31 -2.59
CA VAL A 187 15.25 2.57 -1.91
C VAL A 187 13.84 2.48 -1.34
N VAL A 188 13.73 2.57 -0.02
CA VAL A 188 12.45 2.69 0.67
C VAL A 188 12.28 4.10 1.23
N GLU A 189 11.16 4.71 0.89
CA GLU A 189 10.68 5.91 1.53
C GLU A 189 9.51 5.56 2.45
N ARG A 190 9.61 5.88 3.75
CA ARG A 190 8.71 5.38 4.80
C ARG A 190 8.17 6.49 5.67
N THR A 191 6.84 6.58 5.80
CA THR A 191 6.15 7.47 6.73
C THR A 191 5.41 6.64 7.79
N PRO A 192 5.92 6.53 9.03
CA PRO A 192 5.19 5.90 10.13
C PRO A 192 4.11 6.83 10.67
N VAL A 193 2.92 6.29 10.94
CA VAL A 193 1.78 7.01 11.50
C VAL A 193 1.31 6.31 12.77
N ASP A 194 1.62 6.91 13.93
CA ASP A 194 1.18 6.43 15.24
C ASP A 194 -0.31 6.72 15.43
N MET A 195 -1.14 5.66 15.36
CA MET A 195 -2.60 5.79 15.41
C MET A 195 -3.09 6.27 16.79
N PRO A 196 -2.62 5.72 17.92
CA PRO A 196 -2.92 6.25 19.25
C PRO A 196 -2.55 7.72 19.44
N ALA A 197 -1.40 8.18 18.91
CA ALA A 197 -1.01 9.59 19.00
C ALA A 197 -1.99 10.53 18.27
N LEU A 198 -2.74 10.01 17.29
CA LEU A 198 -3.82 10.73 16.60
C LEU A 198 -5.20 10.53 17.25
N GLY A 199 -5.29 9.79 18.36
CA GLY A 199 -6.57 9.41 18.98
C GLY A 199 -7.39 8.42 18.15
N LYS A 200 -6.73 7.66 17.26
CA LYS A 200 -7.35 6.69 16.35
C LYS A 200 -7.09 5.25 16.83
N ASP A 201 -8.06 4.36 16.63
CA ASP A 201 -7.94 2.94 16.94
C ASP A 201 -8.01 2.12 15.64
N PRO A 202 -6.91 1.44 15.23
CA PRO A 202 -6.90 0.57 14.05
C PRO A 202 -8.00 -0.51 14.03
N GLY A 203 -8.52 -0.90 15.20
CA GLY A 203 -9.65 -1.82 15.32
C GLY A 203 -11.00 -1.25 14.86
N THR A 204 -11.10 0.06 14.66
CA THR A 204 -12.27 0.75 14.10
C THR A 204 -12.11 1.01 12.61
N TRP A 205 -13.19 1.46 11.94
CA TRP A 205 -13.14 1.71 10.50
C TRP A 205 -12.35 2.98 10.20
N HIS A 206 -11.26 2.82 9.46
CA HIS A 206 -10.46 3.91 8.93
C HIS A 206 -10.34 3.82 7.42
N THR A 207 -10.31 4.96 6.73
CA THR A 207 -10.14 5.02 5.28
C THR A 207 -8.67 5.17 4.93
N TYR A 208 -8.14 4.25 4.13
CA TYR A 208 -6.78 4.32 3.59
C TYR A 208 -6.88 4.55 2.09
N ARG A 209 -6.10 5.50 1.58
CA ARG A 209 -6.11 5.88 0.17
C ARG A 209 -4.69 6.16 -0.30
N VAL A 210 -4.38 5.72 -1.52
CA VAL A 210 -3.21 6.14 -2.27
C VAL A 210 -3.65 6.74 -3.60
N TYR A 211 -3.05 7.87 -3.95
CA TYR A 211 -3.18 8.50 -5.26
C TYR A 211 -1.83 8.44 -5.97
N ILE A 212 -1.75 7.62 -7.02
CA ILE A 212 -0.53 7.39 -7.79
C ILE A 212 -0.62 8.21 -9.08
N GLN A 213 0.37 9.05 -9.35
CA GLN A 213 0.36 9.96 -10.50
C GLN A 213 1.69 9.92 -11.25
N LYS A 214 1.64 9.75 -12.56
CA LYS A 214 2.79 9.88 -13.46
C LYS A 214 3.42 11.27 -13.32
N LEU A 215 4.71 11.32 -13.02
CA LEU A 215 5.48 12.56 -12.92
C LEU A 215 6.19 12.89 -14.23
N ASP A 216 6.84 11.89 -14.81
CA ASP A 216 7.63 12.02 -16.03
C ASP A 216 7.59 10.72 -16.84
N ALA A 217 8.61 10.42 -17.63
CA ALA A 217 8.64 9.24 -18.50
C ALA A 217 8.81 7.93 -17.72
N THR A 218 9.39 7.96 -16.51
CA THR A 218 9.76 6.76 -15.75
C THR A 218 9.09 6.70 -14.38
N ASP A 219 8.83 7.85 -13.76
CA ASP A 219 8.53 7.90 -12.33
C ASP A 219 7.09 8.32 -12.02
N VAL A 220 6.65 7.95 -10.82
CA VAL A 220 5.35 8.32 -10.27
C VAL A 220 5.49 8.96 -8.89
N ALA A 221 4.55 9.84 -8.52
CA ALA A 221 4.31 10.26 -7.15
C ALA A 221 3.32 9.31 -6.50
N VAL A 222 3.56 8.97 -5.24
CA VAL A 222 2.70 8.09 -4.43
C VAL A 222 2.19 8.87 -3.23
N ASN A 223 0.90 9.23 -3.25
CA ASN A 223 0.31 10.17 -2.31
C ASN A 223 -0.66 9.48 -1.35
N TYR A 224 -0.22 9.25 -0.11
CA TYR A 224 -1.00 8.56 0.91
C TYR A 224 -1.98 9.47 1.65
N HIS A 225 -3.11 8.90 2.04
CA HIS A 225 -4.09 9.54 2.91
C HIS A 225 -4.66 8.55 3.91
N LEU A 226 -4.89 9.03 5.14
CA LEU A 226 -5.57 8.30 6.22
C LEU A 226 -6.74 9.16 6.72
N ASP A 227 -7.97 8.67 6.59
CA ASP A 227 -9.22 9.40 6.92
C ASP A 227 -9.32 10.78 6.23
N GLY A 228 -8.73 10.90 5.05
CA GLY A 228 -8.68 12.15 4.28
C GLY A 228 -7.49 13.05 4.61
N ASP A 229 -6.80 12.83 5.74
CA ASP A 229 -5.57 13.53 6.07
C ASP A 229 -4.46 13.10 5.11
N PHE A 230 -3.73 14.07 4.55
CA PHE A 230 -2.67 13.84 3.57
C PHE A 230 -1.34 13.52 4.24
N TYR A 231 -0.69 12.44 3.80
CA TYR A 231 0.63 11.98 4.25
C TYR A 231 1.63 11.87 3.09
N GLY A 232 1.41 12.62 2.01
CA GLY A 232 2.35 12.70 0.89
C GLY A 232 3.31 13.91 1.00
N ASN A 233 4.48 13.77 0.40
CA ASN A 233 5.27 14.89 -0.09
C ASN A 233 5.91 14.41 -1.41
N PRO A 234 5.81 15.13 -2.53
CA PRO A 234 6.45 14.73 -3.80
C PRO A 234 7.99 14.64 -3.72
N GLY A 235 8.62 15.15 -2.66
CA GLY A 235 10.03 14.88 -2.34
C GLY A 235 10.28 13.64 -1.47
N TYR A 236 9.24 12.94 -1.00
CA TYR A 236 9.33 11.88 0.02
C TYR A 236 8.64 10.56 -0.37
N HIS A 237 7.75 10.51 -1.35
CA HIS A 237 7.19 9.24 -1.84
C HIS A 237 7.14 9.22 -3.37
N ARG A 238 8.28 8.88 -3.98
CA ARG A 238 8.49 8.77 -5.42
C ARG A 238 8.74 7.30 -5.78
N GLY A 239 7.86 6.75 -6.60
CA GLY A 239 8.07 5.45 -7.23
C GLY A 239 8.95 5.61 -8.46
N ARG A 240 10.25 5.32 -8.32
CA ARG A 240 11.23 5.42 -9.41
C ARG A 240 11.13 4.21 -10.34
N ASN A 241 11.04 4.45 -11.64
CA ASN A 241 10.85 3.43 -12.69
C ASN A 241 9.54 2.64 -12.62
N TRP A 242 8.46 3.24 -12.08
CA TRP A 242 7.16 2.56 -11.98
C TRP A 242 6.29 2.73 -13.23
N VAL A 243 6.55 3.74 -14.08
CA VAL A 243 5.76 3.96 -15.29
C VAL A 243 5.89 2.76 -16.22
N GLY A 244 4.73 2.22 -16.63
CA GLY A 244 4.66 1.05 -17.50
C GLY A 244 4.84 -0.29 -16.78
N VAL A 245 5.21 -0.32 -15.50
CA VAL A 245 5.33 -1.56 -14.74
C VAL A 245 3.96 -1.98 -14.21
N PRO A 246 3.49 -3.20 -14.52
CA PRO A 246 2.24 -3.69 -13.96
C PRO A 246 2.37 -4.04 -12.48
N MET A 247 1.36 -3.69 -11.68
CA MET A 247 1.30 -3.99 -10.25
C MET A 247 0.01 -4.71 -9.87
N ASN A 248 0.12 -5.68 -8.96
CA ASN A 248 -1.01 -6.33 -8.30
C ASN A 248 -1.49 -5.47 -7.12
N LEU A 249 -2.80 -5.41 -6.87
CA LEU A 249 -3.37 -4.93 -5.61
C LEU A 249 -3.68 -6.11 -4.70
N ILE A 250 -3.20 -6.11 -3.46
CA ILE A 250 -3.32 -7.22 -2.52
C ILE A 250 -3.91 -6.73 -1.19
N ILE A 251 -4.80 -7.54 -0.62
CA ILE A 251 -5.22 -7.45 0.79
C ILE A 251 -4.87 -8.77 1.46
N ASN A 252 -4.13 -8.73 2.56
CA ASN A 252 -3.81 -9.94 3.32
C ASN A 252 -3.84 -9.69 4.83
N LEU A 253 -4.01 -10.78 5.58
CA LEU A 253 -3.67 -10.85 6.98
C LEU A 253 -2.50 -11.82 7.13
N GLN A 254 -1.27 -11.34 6.98
CA GLN A 254 -0.10 -12.15 7.31
C GLN A 254 0.07 -12.18 8.84
N MET A 255 0.79 -13.18 9.33
CA MET A 255 1.15 -13.29 10.75
C MET A 255 2.65 -13.52 10.83
N GLY A 256 3.35 -12.90 11.78
CA GLY A 256 4.80 -12.95 11.90
C GLY A 256 5.50 -12.25 10.74
N SER A 257 6.39 -11.29 11.05
CA SER A 257 7.18 -10.58 10.06
C SER A 257 8.65 -10.62 10.43
N TYR A 258 9.51 -10.79 9.43
CA TYR A 258 10.95 -10.54 9.57
C TYR A 258 11.30 -9.08 9.28
N ALA A 259 10.53 -8.41 8.42
CA ALA A 259 10.76 -7.05 7.91
C ALA A 259 10.41 -5.93 8.90
N SER A 260 10.05 -6.28 10.14
CA SER A 260 10.11 -5.36 11.29
C SER A 260 11.57 -5.02 11.58
N PHE A 261 12.16 -4.14 10.75
CA PHE A 261 13.56 -3.75 10.85
C PHE A 261 13.86 -3.01 12.17
N GLU A 262 14.80 -3.61 12.91
CA GLU A 262 16.07 -2.99 13.34
C GLU A 262 16.02 -1.72 14.20
N GLN A 263 15.64 -1.89 15.46
CA GLN A 263 16.49 -1.58 16.63
C GLN A 263 15.71 -1.80 17.94
N ASP A 264 14.37 -1.76 17.88
CA ASP A 264 13.51 -1.70 19.08
C ASP A 264 12.61 -2.92 19.32
N GLU A 265 12.69 -3.99 18.51
CA GLU A 265 11.88 -5.22 18.68
C GLU A 265 12.75 -6.44 19.04
N PRO A 266 13.29 -6.54 20.27
CA PRO A 266 14.37 -7.45 20.67
C PRO A 266 14.14 -8.94 20.40
N TRP A 267 12.90 -9.39 20.22
CA TRP A 267 12.61 -10.82 20.03
C TRP A 267 12.79 -11.32 18.60
N LEU A 268 12.88 -10.45 17.60
CA LEU A 268 13.20 -10.87 16.23
C LEU A 268 14.67 -11.26 16.10
N ASN A 269 15.51 -10.70 16.98
CA ASN A 269 16.91 -11.06 17.13
C ASN A 269 17.12 -12.25 18.08
N ASP A 270 16.04 -12.81 18.66
CA ASP A 270 16.08 -14.02 19.48
C ASP A 270 15.65 -15.24 18.63
N PRO A 271 16.58 -16.13 18.27
CA PRO A 271 16.28 -17.33 17.49
C PRO A 271 15.20 -18.22 18.11
N GLN A 272 15.07 -18.22 19.45
CA GLN A 272 14.06 -19.02 20.13
C GLN A 272 12.66 -18.45 19.89
N GLN A 273 12.52 -17.13 19.92
CA GLN A 273 11.23 -16.47 19.68
C GLN A 273 10.87 -16.48 18.20
N TRP A 274 11.84 -16.38 17.29
CA TRP A 274 11.60 -16.57 15.86
C TRP A 274 11.04 -17.97 15.55
N ALA A 275 11.53 -19.02 16.21
CA ALA A 275 10.99 -20.37 16.02
C ALA A 275 9.54 -20.51 16.53
N GLN A 276 9.17 -19.76 17.57
CA GLN A 276 7.86 -19.84 18.22
C GLN A 276 6.79 -18.94 17.58
N GLN A 277 7.21 -17.91 16.83
CA GLN A 277 6.34 -16.90 16.21
C GLN A 277 5.24 -16.42 17.19
N PRO A 278 5.63 -15.75 18.29
CA PRO A 278 4.69 -15.33 19.32
C PRO A 278 3.64 -14.37 18.74
N GLY A 279 2.39 -14.60 19.10
CA GLY A 279 1.26 -13.82 18.64
C GLY A 279 -0.06 -14.33 19.23
N PRO A 280 -1.20 -13.90 18.70
CA PRO A 280 -2.52 -14.28 19.22
C PRO A 280 -2.71 -15.80 19.18
N THR A 281 -3.28 -16.36 20.25
CA THR A 281 -3.67 -17.77 20.33
C THR A 281 -5.11 -18.00 19.89
N GLY A 282 -5.96 -16.97 19.97
CA GLY A 282 -7.32 -16.97 19.44
C GLY A 282 -7.41 -16.39 18.02
N PRO A 283 -8.57 -16.50 17.37
CA PRO A 283 -8.81 -15.92 16.05
C PRO A 283 -8.61 -14.41 16.07
N VAL A 284 -7.94 -13.89 15.04
CA VAL A 284 -7.85 -12.44 14.76
C VAL A 284 -8.27 -12.18 13.32
N SER A 285 -8.81 -11.00 13.05
CA SER A 285 -9.36 -10.70 11.72
C SER A 285 -8.98 -9.31 11.23
N LEU A 286 -8.67 -9.21 9.94
CA LEU A 286 -8.66 -7.98 9.15
C LEU A 286 -10.00 -7.90 8.42
N ARG A 287 -10.65 -6.75 8.48
CA ARG A 287 -11.89 -6.49 7.73
C ARG A 287 -11.69 -5.36 6.76
N ALA A 288 -12.25 -5.51 5.56
CA ALA A 288 -12.18 -4.52 4.50
C ALA A 288 -13.56 -4.30 3.85
N ARG A 289 -13.88 -3.05 3.52
CA ARG A 289 -15.09 -2.70 2.76
C ARG A 289 -14.83 -1.48 1.88
N ASN A 290 -15.74 -1.22 0.94
CA ASN A 290 -15.69 -0.05 0.06
C ASN A 290 -14.34 0.09 -0.68
N VAL A 291 -13.70 -1.02 -1.03
CA VAL A 291 -12.42 -1.02 -1.76
C VAL A 291 -12.68 -0.67 -3.22
N THR A 292 -11.99 0.36 -3.71
CA THR A 292 -12.15 0.86 -5.08
C THR A 292 -10.82 1.13 -5.75
N ILE A 293 -10.79 0.94 -7.07
CA ILE A 293 -9.75 1.44 -7.96
C ILE A 293 -10.46 2.29 -9.02
N SER A 294 -10.01 3.53 -9.16
CA SER A 294 -10.41 4.43 -10.23
C SER A 294 -9.15 4.96 -10.92
N ARG A 295 -9.24 5.30 -12.20
CA ARG A 295 -8.12 5.88 -12.93
C ARG A 295 -8.55 6.98 -13.88
N THR A 296 -7.65 7.91 -14.15
CA THR A 296 -7.81 8.85 -15.25
C THR A 296 -7.56 8.16 -16.58
N ARG A 297 -8.19 8.66 -17.63
CA ARG A 297 -7.96 8.24 -19.01
C ARG A 297 -7.80 9.46 -19.90
N VAL A 298 -6.65 9.53 -20.56
CA VAL A 298 -6.37 10.52 -21.61
C VAL A 298 -6.95 9.99 -22.93
N SER A 299 -7.66 10.87 -23.64
CA SER A 299 -8.30 10.60 -24.94
C SER A 299 -7.31 10.48 -26.08
#